data_AF-A0A7W1ZVT6-F1
#
_entry.id   AF-A0A7W1ZVT6-F1
#
_cell.length_a   1.000
_cell.length_b   1.000
_cell.length_c   1.000
_cell.angle_alpha   90.00
_cell.angle_beta   90.00
_cell.angle_gamma   90.00
#
_symmetry.space_group_name_H-M   'P 1'
#
loop_
_entity.id
_entity.type
_entity.pdbx_description
1 polymer ?
#
loop_
_entity_poly.entity_id
_entity_poly.type
_entity_poly.pdbx_seq_one_letter_code
_entity_poly.pdbx_strand_id
1 'polypeptide(L)'
;LKELGVDHEYFDGSTSAVDREKAIQRFQNDENCRVFLISLKAGGVGLNLTAADYVYIVDPWWNPAVEQQAIDRTHRIGQTKNIFAYRMICKDTIEDKILQLQDKKRVLAKDLITDDEGFVKTLTKADVEYLFS
;
A
#
# COMPACT_ATOMS: atom_id res chain seq x y z
N LEU A 1 7.32 -8.83 15.06
CA LEU A 1 8.16 -9.72 14.21
C LEU A 1 9.43 -10.17 14.95
N LYS A 2 10.28 -9.27 15.44
CA LYS A 2 11.48 -9.64 16.22
C LYS A 2 11.19 -10.52 17.43
N GLU A 3 10.19 -10.16 18.25
CA GLU A 3 9.77 -10.97 19.41
C GLU A 3 9.22 -12.34 19.02
N LEU A 4 8.69 -12.47 17.81
CA LEU A 4 8.15 -13.72 17.27
C LEU A 4 9.21 -14.55 16.53
N GLY A 5 10.47 -14.09 16.47
CA GLY A 5 11.53 -14.75 15.70
C GLY A 5 11.28 -14.78 14.19
N VAL A 6 10.48 -13.84 13.66
CA VAL A 6 10.16 -13.78 12.24
C VAL A 6 11.13 -12.85 11.51
N ASP A 7 11.89 -13.45 10.60
CA ASP A 7 12.80 -12.75 9.70
C ASP A 7 12.02 -11.89 8.70
N HIS A 8 12.48 -10.65 8.56
CA HIS A 8 11.84 -9.66 7.73
C HIS A 8 12.84 -8.62 7.23
N GLU A 9 12.47 -7.97 6.14
CA GLU A 9 13.10 -6.76 5.65
C GLU A 9 12.17 -5.56 5.82
N TYR A 10 12.75 -4.38 5.94
CA TYR A 10 12.02 -3.13 6.08
C TYR A 10 12.72 -2.00 5.32
N PHE A 11 11.96 -1.19 4.60
CA PHE A 11 12.45 0.12 4.18
C PHE A 11 11.35 1.17 4.10
N ASP A 12 11.80 2.42 4.18
CA ASP A 12 10.98 3.62 4.07
C ASP A 12 11.60 4.64 3.10
N GLY A 13 11.09 5.87 3.12
CA GLY A 13 11.58 6.97 2.29
C GLY A 13 12.99 7.44 2.62
N SER A 14 13.56 7.05 3.76
CA SER A 14 14.92 7.43 4.18
C SER A 14 15.99 6.41 3.76
N THR A 15 15.57 5.22 3.31
CA THR A 15 16.48 4.13 2.96
C THR A 15 17.22 4.42 1.65
N SER A 16 18.53 4.20 1.65
CA SER A 16 19.40 4.40 0.48
C SER A 16 19.01 3.47 -0.68
N ALA A 17 19.33 3.85 -1.92
CA ALA A 17 19.08 2.98 -3.06
C ALA A 17 19.80 1.63 -2.96
N VAL A 18 21.04 1.63 -2.45
CA VAL A 18 21.87 0.43 -2.29
C VAL A 18 21.27 -0.53 -1.27
N ASP A 19 20.84 -0.02 -0.11
CA ASP A 19 20.27 -0.87 0.94
C ASP A 19 18.90 -1.41 0.55
N ARG A 20 18.11 -0.59 -0.17
CA ARG A 20 16.84 -1.03 -0.76
C ARG A 20 17.02 -2.22 -1.68
N GLU A 21 18.00 -2.16 -2.58
CA GLU A 21 18.27 -3.26 -3.52
C GLU A 21 18.73 -4.52 -2.81
N LYS A 22 19.59 -4.41 -1.79
CA LYS A 22 19.98 -5.55 -0.94
C LYS A 22 18.77 -6.18 -0.24
N ALA A 23 17.89 -5.38 0.34
CA ALA A 23 16.68 -5.86 1.01
C ALA A 23 15.75 -6.61 0.03
N ILE A 24 15.53 -6.06 -1.17
CA ILE A 24 14.73 -6.71 -2.21
C ILE A 24 15.35 -8.04 -2.62
N GLN A 25 16.67 -8.08 -2.85
CA GLN A 25 17.37 -9.30 -3.23
C GLN A 25 17.30 -10.36 -2.13
N ARG A 26 17.44 -9.97 -0.86
CA ARG A 26 17.26 -10.90 0.25
C ARG A 26 15.83 -11.44 0.28
N PHE A 27 14.82 -10.59 0.21
CA PHE A 27 13.43 -11.03 0.21
C PHE A 27 13.07 -11.96 -0.96
N GLN A 28 13.65 -11.72 -2.13
CA GLN A 28 13.37 -12.52 -3.33
C GLN A 28 14.04 -13.91 -3.30
N ASN A 29 15.20 -14.04 -2.64
CA ASN A 29 16.05 -15.22 -2.76
C ASN A 29 16.29 -15.98 -1.44
N ASP A 30 16.04 -15.39 -0.27
CA ASP A 30 16.22 -16.02 1.04
C ASP A 30 14.87 -16.57 1.55
N GLU A 31 14.74 -17.90 1.61
CA GLU A 31 13.52 -18.57 2.07
C GLU A 31 13.17 -18.27 3.54
N ASN A 32 14.14 -17.83 4.34
CA ASN A 32 13.88 -17.42 5.73
C ASN A 32 13.24 -16.03 5.80
N CYS A 33 13.53 -15.15 4.83
CA CYS A 33 13.02 -13.79 4.79
C CYS A 33 11.61 -13.73 4.18
N ARG A 34 10.61 -14.13 4.98
CA ARG A 34 9.23 -14.30 4.49
C ARG A 34 8.36 -13.04 4.56
N VAL A 35 8.83 -11.97 5.20
CA VAL A 35 8.05 -10.75 5.40
C VAL A 35 8.81 -9.53 4.88
N PHE A 36 8.11 -8.67 4.15
CA PHE A 36 8.64 -7.41 3.65
C PHE A 36 7.75 -6.25 4.09
N LEU A 37 8.32 -5.31 4.82
CA LEU A 37 7.61 -4.13 5.32
C LEU A 37 8.02 -2.90 4.50
N ILE A 38 7.03 -2.23 3.91
CA ILE A 38 7.26 -1.05 3.07
C ILE A 38 6.19 0.01 3.35
N SER A 39 6.61 1.26 3.46
CA SER A 39 5.65 2.39 3.49
C SER A 39 5.06 2.65 2.10
N LEU A 40 3.75 2.92 2.01
CA LEU A 40 3.07 3.22 0.74
C LEU A 40 3.74 4.36 -0.04
N LYS A 41 4.24 5.38 0.67
CA LYS A 41 4.94 6.53 0.06
C LYS A 41 6.32 6.20 -0.49
N ALA A 42 7.04 5.24 0.12
CA ALA A 42 8.29 4.71 -0.45
C ALA A 42 8.04 3.79 -1.66
N GLY A 43 6.78 3.49 -1.95
CA GLY A 43 6.34 2.68 -3.08
C GLY A 43 6.51 3.35 -4.45
N GLY A 44 6.82 4.64 -4.57
CA GLY A 44 6.95 5.32 -5.88
C GLY A 44 8.11 4.86 -6.79
N VAL A 45 9.08 4.11 -6.26
CA VAL A 45 10.27 3.62 -7.00
C VAL A 45 9.96 2.26 -7.59
N GLY A 46 10.27 1.91 -8.85
CA GLY A 46 9.87 0.63 -9.46
C GLY A 46 10.47 -0.63 -8.82
N LEU A 47 9.81 -1.21 -7.82
CA LEU A 47 10.26 -2.43 -7.10
C LEU A 47 9.70 -3.70 -7.73
N ASN A 48 10.43 -4.81 -7.60
CA ASN A 48 9.91 -6.14 -7.95
C ASN A 48 9.85 -7.00 -6.69
N LEU A 49 8.65 -7.42 -6.28
CA LEU A 49 8.40 -8.20 -5.05
C LEU A 49 7.65 -9.51 -5.35
N THR A 50 8.00 -10.17 -6.46
CA THR A 50 7.38 -11.41 -6.96
C THR A 50 7.47 -12.62 -6.04
N ALA A 51 8.35 -12.63 -5.04
CA ALA A 51 8.36 -13.70 -4.03
C ALA A 51 7.09 -13.69 -3.15
N ALA A 52 6.45 -12.51 -3.01
CA ALA A 52 5.24 -12.35 -2.22
C ALA A 52 3.99 -12.85 -2.95
N ASP A 53 3.16 -13.59 -2.24
CA ASP A 53 1.84 -14.06 -2.63
C ASP A 53 0.72 -13.49 -1.75
N TYR A 54 1.07 -12.84 -0.63
CA TYR A 54 0.15 -12.13 0.26
C TYR A 54 0.57 -10.67 0.42
N VAL A 55 -0.38 -9.76 0.24
CA VAL A 55 -0.22 -8.33 0.45
C VAL A 55 -1.22 -7.87 1.51
N TYR A 56 -0.72 -7.28 2.59
CA TYR A 56 -1.54 -6.70 3.64
C TYR A 56 -1.43 -5.18 3.59
N ILE A 57 -2.54 -4.52 3.28
CA ILE A 57 -2.67 -3.07 3.39
C ILE A 57 -3.23 -2.79 4.77
N VAL A 58 -2.35 -2.37 5.68
CA VAL A 58 -2.66 -2.21 7.10
C VAL A 58 -3.44 -0.91 7.35
N ASP A 59 -3.08 0.16 6.64
CA ASP A 59 -3.72 1.47 6.77
C ASP A 59 -4.31 1.89 5.40
N PRO A 60 -5.59 2.31 5.34
CA PRO A 60 -6.18 2.78 4.09
C PRO A 60 -5.56 4.10 3.64
N TRP A 61 -5.30 4.23 2.35
CA TRP A 61 -4.74 5.44 1.75
C TRP A 61 -5.81 6.22 1.02
N TRP A 62 -5.79 7.56 1.11
CA TRP A 62 -6.77 8.44 0.47
C TRP A 62 -6.98 8.16 -1.02
N ASN A 63 -5.92 7.80 -1.74
CA ASN A 63 -5.95 7.44 -3.15
C ASN A 63 -5.85 5.92 -3.34
N PRO A 64 -6.92 5.23 -3.80
CA PRO A 64 -6.91 3.80 -4.05
C PRO A 64 -5.88 3.35 -5.11
N ALA A 65 -5.45 4.25 -6.00
CA ALA A 65 -4.47 3.92 -7.03
C ALA A 65 -3.08 3.64 -6.44
N VAL A 66 -2.73 4.26 -5.30
CA VAL A 66 -1.45 4.00 -4.60
C VAL A 66 -1.44 2.60 -4.01
N GLU A 67 -2.55 2.20 -3.39
CA GLU A 67 -2.74 0.84 -2.89
C GLU A 67 -2.63 -0.18 -4.02
N GLN A 68 -3.30 0.08 -5.15
CA GLN A 68 -3.23 -0.78 -6.32
C GLN A 68 -1.79 -0.87 -6.86
N GLN A 69 -1.09 0.24 -6.96
CA GLN A 69 0.31 0.26 -7.39
C GLN A 69 1.21 -0.55 -6.46
N ALA A 70 0.95 -0.52 -5.14
CA ALA A 70 1.68 -1.33 -4.18
C ALA A 70 1.43 -2.83 -4.39
N ILE A 71 0.18 -3.24 -4.64
CA ILE A 71 -0.17 -4.63 -4.98
C ILE A 71 0.52 -5.05 -6.29
N ASP A 72 0.51 -4.20 -7.31
CA ASP A 72 1.08 -4.47 -8.63
C ASP A 72 2.60 -4.75 -8.59
N ARG A 73 3.29 -4.44 -7.50
CA ARG A 73 4.71 -4.81 -7.28
C ARG A 73 4.93 -6.30 -7.09
N THR A 74 3.90 -6.99 -6.61
CA THR A 74 3.89 -8.45 -6.43
C THR A 74 3.36 -9.15 -7.68
N HIS A 75 2.52 -8.46 -8.46
CA HIS A 75 1.93 -8.92 -9.72
C HIS A 75 2.76 -8.51 -10.95
N ARG A 76 4.04 -8.93 -10.97
CA ARG A 76 4.97 -8.66 -12.09
C ARG A 76 5.38 -9.94 -12.81
N ILE A 77 6.02 -9.75 -13.97
CA ILE A 77 6.66 -10.83 -14.74
C ILE A 77 7.59 -11.63 -13.82
N GLY A 78 7.43 -12.95 -13.79
CA GLY A 78 8.16 -13.85 -12.90
C GLY A 78 7.36 -14.32 -11.68
N GLN A 79 6.20 -13.72 -11.40
CA GLN A 79 5.25 -14.28 -10.43
C GLN A 79 4.61 -15.56 -10.98
N THR A 80 4.59 -16.61 -10.16
CA THR A 80 3.97 -17.90 -10.50
C THR A 80 2.85 -18.30 -9.54
N LYS A 81 2.65 -17.54 -8.45
CA LYS A 81 1.66 -17.79 -7.41
C LYS A 81 0.43 -16.88 -7.58
N ASN A 82 -0.70 -17.34 -7.07
CA ASN A 82 -1.88 -16.49 -6.90
C ASN A 82 -1.60 -15.43 -5.83
N ILE A 83 -1.99 -14.20 -6.10
CA ILE A 83 -1.76 -13.08 -5.19
C ILE A 83 -3.05 -12.74 -4.45
N PHE A 84 -2.96 -12.68 -3.12
CA PHE A 84 -4.04 -12.27 -2.25
C PHE A 84 -3.73 -10.92 -1.62
N ALA A 85 -4.55 -9.91 -1.93
CA ALA A 85 -4.47 -8.60 -1.30
C ALA A 85 -5.58 -8.46 -0.26
N TYR A 86 -5.20 -8.14 0.98
CA TYR A 86 -6.10 -7.90 2.10
C TYR A 86 -5.99 -6.45 2.53
N ARG A 87 -7.11 -5.73 2.54
CA ARG A 87 -7.21 -4.40 3.16
C ARG A 87 -7.76 -4.57 4.57
N MET A 88 -6.97 -4.16 5.57
CA MET A 88 -7.40 -4.13 6.96
C MET A 88 -8.11 -2.80 7.22
N ILE A 89 -9.31 -2.86 7.82
CA ILE A 89 -10.14 -1.69 8.09
C ILE A 89 -10.77 -1.84 9.46
N CYS A 90 -10.58 -0.83 10.30
CA CYS A 90 -11.24 -0.69 11.57
C CYS A 90 -12.68 -0.19 11.36
N LYS A 91 -13.66 -1.05 11.65
CA LYS A 91 -15.09 -0.70 11.59
C LYS A 91 -15.43 0.39 12.61
N ASP A 92 -16.42 1.21 12.26
CA ASP A 92 -16.92 2.29 13.11
C ASP A 92 -15.82 3.31 13.50
N THR A 93 -14.81 3.46 12.65
CA THR A 93 -13.72 4.44 12.80
C THR A 93 -13.62 5.36 11.59
N ILE A 94 -12.69 6.31 11.64
CA ILE A 94 -12.36 7.16 10.51
C ILE A 94 -11.95 6.36 9.27
N GLU A 95 -11.35 5.18 9.41
CA GLU A 95 -10.94 4.32 8.28
C GLU A 95 -12.13 3.85 7.44
N ASP A 96 -13.22 3.45 8.08
CA ASP A 96 -14.46 3.07 7.40
C ASP A 96 -15.07 4.27 6.66
N LYS A 97 -15.05 5.46 7.29
CA LYS A 97 -15.52 6.69 6.63
C LYS A 97 -14.66 7.10 5.45
N ILE A 98 -13.33 6.90 5.52
CA ILE A 98 -12.41 7.15 4.41
C ILE A 98 -12.80 6.28 3.22
N LEU A 99 -13.07 4.99 3.42
CA LEU A 99 -13.51 4.10 2.35
C LEU A 99 -14.84 4.54 1.72
N GLN A 100 -15.82 4.89 2.55
CA GLN A 100 -17.10 5.37 2.05
C GLN A 100 -16.94 6.65 1.22
N LEU A 101 -16.01 7.52 1.63
CA LEU A 101 -15.71 8.75 0.91
C LEU A 101 -14.97 8.50 -0.40
N GLN A 102 -14.03 7.54 -0.42
CA GLN A 102 -13.39 7.06 -1.64
C GLN A 102 -14.41 6.52 -2.63
N ASP A 103 -15.37 5.71 -2.19
CA ASP A 103 -16.39 5.14 -3.07
C ASP A 103 -17.33 6.22 -3.63
N LYS A 104 -17.79 7.15 -2.78
CA LYS A 104 -18.57 8.32 -3.22
C LYS A 104 -17.82 9.13 -4.28
N LYS A 105 -16.54 9.39 -4.06
CA LYS A 105 -15.72 10.16 -5.00
C LYS A 105 -15.29 9.37 -6.22
N ARG A 106 -15.09 8.06 -6.15
CA ARG A 106 -14.79 7.20 -7.31
C ARG A 106 -15.93 7.24 -8.32
N VAL A 107 -17.17 7.26 -7.85
CA VAL A 107 -18.36 7.40 -8.71
C VAL A 107 -18.36 8.74 -9.45
N LEU A 108 -17.92 9.82 -8.80
CA LEU A 108 -17.85 11.17 -9.37
C LEU A 108 -16.60 11.41 -10.22
N ALA A 109 -15.47 10.81 -9.85
CA ALA A 109 -14.15 10.98 -10.47
C ALA A 109 -13.90 10.03 -11.65
N LYS A 110 -14.83 9.10 -11.95
CA LYS A 110 -14.79 8.32 -13.19
C LYS A 110 -14.75 9.20 -14.46
N ASP A 111 -15.10 10.49 -14.31
CA ASP A 111 -15.06 11.51 -15.35
C ASP A 111 -13.81 12.44 -15.29
N LEU A 112 -12.95 12.32 -14.27
CA LEU A 112 -11.76 13.17 -14.08
C LEU A 112 -10.53 12.36 -13.60
N ILE A 113 -9.58 12.14 -14.50
CA ILE A 113 -8.26 11.58 -14.18
C ILE A 113 -7.51 12.58 -13.30
N THR A 114 -7.27 12.28 -12.02
CA THR A 114 -6.46 13.14 -11.15
C THR A 114 -5.46 12.36 -10.30
N ASP A 115 -4.30 13.00 -10.13
CA ASP A 115 -3.06 12.52 -9.53
C ASP A 115 -3.09 12.51 -7.99
N ASP A 116 -2.08 11.90 -7.36
CA ASP A 116 -2.04 11.48 -5.95
C ASP A 116 -2.29 12.59 -4.91
N GLU A 117 -1.84 13.82 -5.18
CA GLU A 117 -2.08 14.99 -4.32
C GLU A 117 -3.48 15.61 -4.50
N GLY A 118 -4.17 15.28 -5.59
CA GLY A 118 -5.45 15.87 -5.97
C GLY A 118 -6.56 15.46 -5.02
N PHE A 119 -6.59 14.20 -4.58
CA PHE A 119 -7.71 13.68 -3.79
C PHE A 119 -7.94 14.48 -2.51
N VAL A 120 -6.88 14.72 -1.72
CA VAL A 120 -6.94 15.51 -0.49
C VAL A 120 -7.34 16.96 -0.80
N LYS A 121 -6.82 17.54 -1.89
CA LYS A 121 -7.16 18.91 -2.34
C LYS A 121 -8.63 19.04 -2.77
N THR A 122 -9.27 17.96 -3.21
CA THR A 122 -10.71 17.97 -3.55
C THR A 122 -11.62 17.81 -2.34
N LEU A 123 -11.09 17.53 -1.14
CA LEU A 123 -11.93 17.38 0.06
C LEU A 123 -12.58 18.72 0.40
N THR A 124 -13.90 18.68 0.52
CA THR A 124 -14.71 19.82 0.91
C THR A 124 -14.72 19.95 2.44
N LYS A 125 -15.13 21.10 2.96
CA LYS A 125 -15.32 21.28 4.41
C LYS A 125 -16.30 20.24 4.98
N ALA A 126 -17.38 19.94 4.25
CA ALA A 126 -18.36 18.94 4.64
C ALA A 126 -17.76 17.52 4.71
N ASP A 127 -16.85 17.18 3.79
CA ASP A 127 -16.12 15.90 3.82
C ASP A 127 -15.27 15.78 5.09
N VAL A 128 -14.59 16.87 5.49
CA VAL A 128 -13.77 16.89 6.71
C VAL A 128 -14.65 16.80 7.96
N GLU A 129 -15.73 17.56 8.04
CA GLU A 129 -16.68 17.47 9.15
C GLU A 129 -17.26 16.06 9.28
N TYR A 130 -17.58 15.40 8.17
CA TYR A 130 -18.04 14.01 8.16
C TYR A 130 -17.02 13.01 8.74
N LEU A 131 -15.74 13.17 8.39
CA LEU A 131 -14.68 12.28 8.87
C LEU A 131 -14.55 12.29 10.41
N PHE A 132 -14.72 13.46 11.03
CA PHE A 132 -14.56 13.64 12.48
C PHE A 132 -15.86 13.62 13.29
N SER A 133 -17.01 13.41 12.64
CA SER A 133 -18.31 13.33 13.30
C SER A 133 -18.60 12.00 14.00
#